data_AF-A0A254Q1X5-F1
#
_entry.id   AF-A0A254Q1X5-F1
#
_cell.length_a   1.000
_cell.length_b   1.000
_cell.length_c   1.000
_cell.angle_alpha   90.00
_cell.angle_beta   90.00
_cell.angle_gamma   90.00
#
_symmetry.space_group_name_H-M   'P 1'
#
loop_
_entity.id
_entity.type
_entity.pdbx_description
1 polymer ?
#
loop_
_entity_poly.entity_id
_entity_poly.type
_entity_poly.pdbx_seq_one_letter_code
_entity_poly.pdbx_strand_id
1 'polypeptide(L)' 'MTTSTPAAPQETSQSLKFCSSCSREKRLEGGTWIPTSNRKQRWICASCLYNRTHRTGSAKT' A
#
# COMPACT_ATOMS: atom_id res chain seq x y z
N MET A 1 17.00 -35.63 -25.14
CA MET A 1 17.62 -34.30 -24.97
C MET A 1 16.54 -33.36 -24.50
N THR A 2 16.86 -32.58 -23.47
CA THR A 2 15.95 -31.93 -22.52
C THR A 2 15.16 -30.81 -23.18
N THR A 3 13.83 -30.90 -23.12
CA THR A 3 12.90 -29.86 -23.56
C THR A 3 12.89 -28.75 -22.51
N SER A 4 13.54 -27.63 -22.81
CA SER A 4 13.55 -26.45 -21.95
C SER A 4 12.17 -25.79 -21.95
N THR A 5 11.38 -26.06 -20.93
CA THR A 5 10.16 -25.30 -20.61
C THR A 5 10.55 -23.83 -20.36
N PRO A 6 9.96 -22.85 -21.05
CA PRO A 6 10.16 -21.46 -20.67
C PRO A 6 9.55 -21.25 -19.29
N ALA A 7 10.38 -20.86 -18.32
CA ALA A 7 9.92 -20.37 -17.04
C ALA A 7 9.01 -19.17 -17.30
N ALA A 8 7.70 -19.38 -17.18
CA ALA A 8 6.76 -18.28 -17.09
C ALA A 8 7.29 -17.33 -16.01
N PRO A 9 7.45 -16.02 -16.28
CA PRO A 9 7.65 -15.08 -15.20
C PRO A 9 6.46 -15.31 -14.27
N GLN A 10 6.75 -15.81 -13.07
CA GLN A 10 5.80 -15.75 -11.98
C GLN A 10 5.60 -14.25 -11.77
N GLU A 11 4.61 -13.70 -12.46
CA GLU A 11 3.81 -12.55 -12.07
C GLU A 11 3.39 -12.86 -10.64
N THR A 12 4.32 -12.66 -9.71
CA THR A 12 4.03 -12.30 -8.35
C THR A 12 3.22 -11.05 -8.55
N SER A 13 1.90 -11.25 -8.61
CA SER A 13 0.87 -10.23 -8.70
C SER A 13 1.00 -9.43 -7.41
N GLN A 14 2.06 -8.64 -7.34
CA GLN A 14 2.34 -7.69 -6.31
C GLN A 14 1.29 -6.63 -6.62
N SER A 15 0.10 -6.83 -6.05
CA SER A 15 -1.00 -5.89 -6.21
C SER A 15 -0.47 -4.56 -5.69
N LEU A 16 -0.10 -3.68 -6.63
CA LEU A 16 0.36 -2.34 -6.34
C LEU A 16 -0.87 -1.46 -6.21
N LYS A 17 -0.87 -0.60 -5.21
CA LYS A 17 -1.95 0.33 -4.93
C LYS A 17 -1.35 1.71 -4.73
N PHE A 18 -2.05 2.72 -5.23
CA PHE A 18 -1.61 4.10 -5.12
C PHE A 18 -1.95 4.67 -3.74
N CYS A 19 -0.92 5.05 -2.98
CA CYS A 19 -1.10 5.68 -1.66
C CYS A 19 -1.50 7.14 -1.82
N SER A 20 -2.69 7.50 -1.35
CA SER A 20 -3.16 8.89 -1.39
C SER A 20 -2.41 9.85 -0.46
N SER A 21 -1.51 9.35 0.40
CA SER A 21 -0.76 10.18 1.34
C SER A 21 0.65 10.52 0.87
N CYS A 22 1.32 9.64 0.13
CA CYS A 22 2.67 9.88 -0.41
C CYS A 22 2.70 9.92 -1.93
N SER A 23 1.53 9.79 -2.58
CA SER A 23 1.37 9.81 -4.04
C SER A 23 2.29 8.84 -4.78
N ARG A 24 2.54 7.67 -4.16
CA ARG A 24 3.40 6.62 -4.72
C ARG A 24 2.66 5.29 -4.74
N GLU A 25 2.98 4.49 -5.74
CA GLU A 25 2.57 3.10 -5.79
C GLU A 25 3.36 2.29 -4.74
N LYS A 26 2.62 1.50 -3.97
CA LYS A 26 3.17 0.65 -2.92
C LYS A 26 2.47 -0.70 -2.99
N ARG A 27 3.11 -1.71 -2.41
CA ARG A 27 2.45 -3.01 -2.23
C ARG A 27 1.16 -2.80 -1.42
N LEU A 28 0.09 -3.45 -1.86
CA LEU A 28 -1.21 -3.43 -1.19
C LEU A 28 -1.09 -3.98 0.24
N GLU A 29 -0.18 -4.95 0.43
CA GLU A 29 0.22 -5.54 1.72
C GLU A 29 0.49 -4.45 2.78
N GLY A 30 -0.27 -4.52 3.89
CA GLY A 30 -0.14 -3.62 5.03
C GLY A 30 -0.70 -2.21 4.85
N GLY A 31 -1.26 -1.87 3.68
CA GLY A 31 -2.03 -0.65 3.53
C GLY A 31 -3.44 -0.75 4.10
N THR A 32 -4.08 0.39 4.33
CA THR A 32 -5.45 0.44 4.86
C THR A 32 -6.29 1.50 4.16
N TRP A 33 -7.60 1.26 4.11
CA TRP A 33 -8.58 2.24 3.65
C TRP A 33 -9.00 3.12 4.82
N ILE A 34 -8.76 4.42 4.69
CA ILE A 34 -9.21 5.40 5.67
C ILE A 34 -10.43 6.17 5.15
N PRO A 35 -11.46 6.36 5.99
CA PRO A 35 -12.59 7.19 5.64
C PRO A 35 -12.15 8.65 5.50
N THR A 36 -12.74 9.35 4.54
CA THR A 36 -12.58 10.80 4.35
C THR A 36 -13.91 11.50 4.61
N SER A 37 -13.86 12.82 4.89
CA SER A 37 -15.04 13.65 5.18
C SER A 37 -16.08 13.65 4.06
N ASN A 38 -15.69 13.36 2.82
CA ASN A 38 -16.58 13.34 1.65
C ASN A 38 -17.22 11.95 1.40
N ARG A 39 -17.39 11.13 2.44
CA ARG A 39 -17.80 9.71 2.38
C ARG A 39 -16.95 8.81 1.46
N LYS A 40 -15.90 9.33 0.83
CA LYS A 40 -14.96 8.58 0.01
C LYS A 40 -13.96 7.86 0.93
N GLN A 41 -13.53 6.68 0.52
CA GLN A 41 -12.40 6.02 1.15
C GLN A 41 -11.13 6.31 0.33
N ARG A 42 -10.01 6.52 1.03
CA ARG A 42 -8.71 6.64 0.39
C ARG A 42 -7.78 5.57 0.93
N TRP A 43 -7.01 4.93 0.05
CA TRP A 43 -6.05 3.93 0.47
C TRP A 43 -4.73 4.60 0.85
N ILE A 44 -4.15 4.18 1.97
CA ILE A 44 -2.84 4.62 2.43
C ILE A 44 -1.95 3.43 2.70
N CYS A 45 -0.67 3.54 2.38
CA CYS A 45 0.30 2.49 2.61
C CYS A 45 0.68 2.37 4.10
N ALA A 46 1.21 1.20 4.49
CA ALA A 46 1.68 0.90 5.84
C ALA A 46 2.58 1.99 6.43
N SER A 47 3.55 2.48 5.66
CA SER A 47 4.49 3.52 6.12
C SER A 47 3.81 4.86 6.42
N CYS A 48 2.85 5.26 5.59
CA CYS A 48 2.07 6.48 5.84
C CYS A 48 1.11 6.31 7.01
N LEU A 49 0.54 5.12 7.19
CA LEU A 49 -0.29 4.78 8.35
C LEU A 49 0.53 4.83 9.66
N TYR A 50 1.71 4.24 9.65
CA TYR A 50 2.64 4.27 10.78
C TYR A 50 3.04 5.70 11.14
N ASN A 51 3.45 6.51 10.15
CA ASN A 51 3.81 7.91 10.41
C ASN A 51 2.61 8.72 10.92
N ARG A 52 1.40 8.45 10.42
CA ARG A 52 0.18 9.11 10.88
C ARG A 52 -0.09 8.80 12.35
N THR A 53 -0.13 7.54 12.72
CA THR A 53 -0.40 7.08 14.10
C THR A 53 0.65 7.58 15.08
N HIS A 54 1.93 7.53 14.71
CA HIS A 54 3.03 8.01 15.54
C HIS A 54 3.08 9.56 15.65
N ARG A 55 2.70 10.31 14.61
CA ARG A 55 2.55 11.78 14.73
C ARG A 55 1.33 12.19 15.53
N THR A 56 0.21 11.48 15.41
CA THR A 56 -1.00 11.80 16.20
C THR A 56 -0.87 11.39 17.67
N GLY A 57 0.06 10.51 18.02
CA GLY A 57 0.46 10.27 19.42
C GLY A 57 1.13 11.47 20.09
N SER A 58 1.51 12.50 19.31
CA SER A 58 2.06 13.76 19.82
C SER A 58 1.05 14.91 19.84
N ALA A 59 -0.26 14.64 19.69
CA ALA A 59 -1.29 15.60 20.06
C ALA A 59 -1.43 15.65 21.59
N LYS A 60 -0.33 16.01 22.27
CA LYS A 60 -0.37 16.53 23.63
C LYS A 60 -0.36 18.05 23.49
N THR A 61 -1.55 18.65 23.59
CA THR A 61 -1.89 19.94 24.22
C THR A 61 -3.17 20.46 23.58
#